data_AF-A0A0A1HXC8-F1
#
_entry.id   AF-A0A0A1HXC8-F1
#
_cell.length_a   1.000
_cell.length_b   1.000
_cell.length_c   1.000
_cell.angle_alpha   90.00
_cell.angle_beta   90.00
_cell.angle_gamma   90.00
#
_symmetry.space_group_name_H-M   'P 1'
#
loop_
_entity.id
_entity.type
_entity.pdbx_description
1 polymer ?
#
loop_
_entity_poly.entity_id
_entity_poly.type
_entity_poly.pdbx_seq_one_letter_code
_entity_poly.pdbx_strand_id
1 'polypeptide(L)' 'MIVGCQKVQIISDKLCLSPKTVNTYRYRIFEKLSISSDVELTLLAVRHGMVDASA' A
#
# COMPACT_ATOMS: atom_id res chain seq x y z
N MET A 1 0.21 -6.85 0.24
CA MET A 1 -0.05 -5.42 0.48
C MET A 1 0.77 -4.59 -0.48
N ILE A 2 0.35 -3.33 -0.73
CA ILE A 2 0.96 -2.43 -1.74
C ILE A 2 2.45 -2.23 -1.49
N VAL A 3 2.83 -1.95 -0.25
CA VAL A 3 4.23 -1.81 0.20
C VAL A 3 5.11 -3.05 0.01
N GLY A 4 4.51 -4.23 -0.19
CA GLY A 4 5.24 -5.47 -0.48
C GLY A 4 5.19 -5.85 -1.96
N CYS A 5 5.05 -4.88 -2.86
CA CYS A 5 5.01 -5.07 -4.32
C CYS A 5 3.94 -6.06 -4.82
N GLN A 6 2.87 -6.27 -4.05
CA GLN A 6 1.79 -7.17 -4.45
C GLN A 6 0.79 -6.46 -5.36
N LYS A 7 0.43 -7.11 -6.48
CA LYS A 7 -0.64 -6.64 -7.36
C LYS A 7 -1.95 -6.46 -6.59
N VAL A 8 -2.72 -5.42 -6.93
CA VAL A 8 -4.01 -5.11 -6.30
C VAL A 8 -4.95 -6.32 -6.32
N GLN A 9 -4.96 -7.10 -7.41
CA GLN A 9 -5.75 -8.33 -7.51
C GLN A 9 -5.43 -9.34 -6.39
N ILE A 10 -4.16 -9.60 -6.12
CA ILE A 10 -3.73 -10.54 -5.06
C ILE A 10 -4.17 -10.04 -3.68
N ILE A 11 -4.09 -8.72 -3.45
CA ILE A 11 -4.54 -8.11 -2.20
C ILE A 11 -6.06 -8.24 -2.07
N SER A 12 -6.78 -8.01 -3.16
CA SER A 12 -8.23 -8.17 -3.27
C SER A 12 -8.66 -9.57 -2.88
N ASP A 13 -8.03 -10.58 -3.50
CA ASP A 13 -8.37 -11.98 -3.31
C ASP A 13 -8.09 -12.42 -1.86
N LYS A 14 -6.95 -11.99 -1.27
CA LYS A 14 -6.59 -12.31 0.12
C LYS A 14 -7.51 -11.67 1.16
N LEU A 15 -8.05 -10.48 0.87
CA LEU A 15 -8.91 -9.75 1.80
C LEU A 15 -10.41 -9.98 1.52
N CYS A 16 -10.75 -10.78 0.49
CA CYS A 16 -12.12 -10.97 0.02
C CYS A 16 -12.84 -9.64 -0.30
N LEU A 17 -12.11 -8.67 -0.85
CA LEU A 17 -12.63 -7.35 -1.23
C LEU A 17 -12.63 -7.21 -2.75
N SER A 18 -13.30 -6.16 -3.25
CA SER A 18 -13.17 -5.77 -4.67
C SER A 18 -11.86 -5.00 -4.91
N PRO A 19 -11.25 -5.08 -6.12
CA PRO A 19 -10.06 -4.31 -6.43
C PRO A 19 -10.30 -2.80 -6.32
N LYS A 20 -11.52 -2.36 -6.61
CA LYS A 20 -11.95 -0.96 -6.45
C LYS A 20 -11.92 -0.52 -4.99
N THR A 21 -12.38 -1.38 -4.08
CA THR A 21 -12.32 -1.13 -2.63
C THR A 21 -10.88 -0.93 -2.19
N VAL A 22 -9.96 -1.82 -2.58
CA VAL A 22 -8.53 -1.71 -2.24
C VAL A 22 -7.95 -0.37 -2.73
N ASN A 23 -8.26 0.04 -3.96
CA ASN A 23 -7.83 1.33 -4.49
C ASN A 23 -8.42 2.52 -3.72
N THR A 24 -9.70 2.50 -3.36
CA THR A 24 -10.31 3.54 -2.53
C THR A 24 -9.60 3.68 -1.18
N TYR A 25 -9.27 2.56 -0.51
CA TYR A 25 -8.54 2.61 0.76
C TYR A 25 -7.11 3.09 0.59
N ARG A 26 -6.42 2.72 -0.50
CA ARG A 26 -5.10 3.25 -0.85
C ARG A 26 -5.11 4.78 -0.95
N TYR A 27 -6.06 5.38 -1.68
CA TYR A 27 -6.16 6.84 -1.80
C TYR A 27 -6.49 7.51 -0.46
N ARG A 28 -7.33 6.90 0.39
CA ARG A 28 -7.58 7.41 1.74
C ARG A 28 -6.32 7.38 2.61
N ILE A 29 -5.47 6.37 2.45
CA ILE A 29 -4.16 6.32 3.14
C ILE A 29 -3.27 7.45 2.62
N PHE A 30 -3.27 7.70 1.31
CA PHE A 30 -2.50 8.78 0.70
C PHE A 30 -2.89 10.14 1.26
N GLU A 31 -4.19 10.44 1.32
CA GLU A 31 -4.70 11.68 1.94
C GLU A 31 -4.28 11.83 3.40
N LYS A 32 -4.44 10.76 4.20
CA LYS A 32 -4.11 10.78 5.63
C LYS A 32 -2.62 10.99 5.92
N LEU A 33 -1.76 10.47 5.04
CA LEU A 33 -0.30 10.56 5.19
C LEU A 33 0.30 11.70 4.37
N SER A 34 -0.54 12.47 3.65
CA SER A 34 -0.13 13.54 2.73
C SER A 34 0.92 13.08 1.71
N ILE A 35 0.69 11.92 1.11
CA ILE A 35 1.53 11.34 0.04
C ILE A 35 0.74 11.19 -1.25
N SER A 36 1.44 11.02 -2.36
CA SER A 36 0.89 11.02 -3.72
C SER A 36 1.14 9.73 -4.50
N SER A 37 2.08 8.89 -4.05
CA SER A 37 2.48 7.69 -4.80
C SER A 37 2.77 6.48 -3.91
N ASP A 38 2.75 5.29 -4.52
CA ASP A 38 3.18 4.05 -3.86
C ASP A 38 4.64 4.07 -3.44
N VAL A 39 5.47 4.79 -4.21
CA VAL A 39 6.89 4.91 -3.93
C VAL A 39 7.08 5.69 -2.63
N GLU A 40 6.35 6.80 -2.47
CA GLU A 40 6.35 7.56 -1.22
C GLU A 40 5.81 6.74 -0.05
N LEU A 41 4.72 5.98 -0.26
CA LEU A 41 4.18 5.09 0.77
C LEU A 41 5.22 4.03 1.21
N THR A 42 5.93 3.45 0.24
CA THR A 42 6.95 2.42 0.49
C THR A 42 8.17 3.02 1.19
N LEU A 43 8.65 4.17 0.73
CA LEU A 43 9.76 4.88 1.37
C LEU A 43 9.41 5.26 2.82
N LEU A 44 8.19 5.73 3.06
CA LEU A 44 7.71 6.04 4.41
C LEU A 44 7.69 4.79 5.29
N ALA A 45 7.18 3.67 4.78
CA ALA A 45 7.16 2.40 5.51
C ALA A 45 8.57 1.90 5.86
N VAL A 46 9.54 2.02 4.95
CA VAL A 46 10.95 1.68 5.20
C VAL A 46 11.57 2.60 6.25
N ARG A 47 11.38 3.93 6.14
CA ARG A 47 11.92 4.91 7.10
C ARG A 47 11.42 4.70 8.52
N HIS A 48 10.20 4.18 8.67
CA HIS A 48 9.59 3.85 9.96
C HIS A 48 9.84 2.39 10.41
N GLY A 49 10.64 1.61 9.67
CA GLY A 49 10.95 0.22 10.03
C GLY A 49 9.76 -0.74 9.91
N MET A 50 8.71 -0.38 9.16
CA MET A 50 7.55 -1.25 8.92
C MET A 50 7.81 -2.30 7.84
N VAL A 51 8.78 -2.04 6.97
CA VAL A 51 9.24 -2.95 5.91
C VAL A 51 10.77 -2.93 5.92
N ASP A 52 11.36 -4.11 5.83
CA ASP A 52 12.81 -4.24 5.77
C ASP A 52 13.32 -3.76 4.40
N ALA A 53 14.32 -2.87 4.38
CA ALA A 53 14.94 -2.38 3.14
C ALA A 53 15.78 -3.47 2.44
N SER A 54 15.97 -4.61 3.13
CA SER A 54 16.81 -5.72 2.75
C SER A 54 16.10 -6.82 1.94
N ALA A 55 14.79 -6.64 1.67
CA ALA A 55 13.93 -7.65 1.04
C ALA A 55 13.93 -7.60 -0.49
#